data_AF-A0A535ESB0-F1
#
_entry.id   AF-A0A535ESB0-F1
#
_cell.length_a   1.000
_cell.length_b   1.000
_cell.length_c   1.000
_cell.angle_alpha   90.00
_cell.angle_beta   90.00
_cell.angle_gamma   90.00
#
_symmetry.space_group_name_H-M   'P 1'
#
loop_
_entity.id
_entity.type
_entity.pdbx_description
1 polymer ?
#
loop_
_entity_poly.entity_id
_entity_poly.type
_entity_poly.pdbx_seq_one_letter_code
_entity_poly.pdbx_strand_id
1 'polypeptide(L)'
;MPIAVLALLGLLAVMMSPPAWVVYLFLFCGGLWLLFGGRGRARRRHERRARRRAQWAQPTIDQVPGQPPPMPVPPPLPPPPQPVVNLNRLPPEAEKQADRIRRKAAVLGQHPDRFPIGSRDLYTVQQTSAEYLPSTVNTYLEVPTWSVETPTPDGRTPAQILTSQLDLLEGKLDEIAESVRKQRVDNLLANERFLEQHFGKPDPEELTIPR
;
A
#
# COMPACT_ATOMS: atom_id res chain seq x y z
N MET A 1 17.38 56.91 -12.85
CA MET A 1 17.41 56.25 -11.52
C MET A 1 16.25 55.31 -11.20
N PRO A 2 15.02 55.38 -11.77
CA PRO A 2 13.95 54.42 -11.41
C PRO A 2 14.06 53.07 -12.14
N ILE A 3 14.68 53.03 -13.32
CA ILE A 3 14.78 51.82 -14.16
C ILE A 3 15.79 50.81 -13.55
N ALA A 4 16.86 51.30 -12.91
CA ALA A 4 17.85 50.44 -12.28
C ALA A 4 17.32 49.70 -11.04
N VAL A 5 16.37 50.29 -10.31
CA VAL A 5 15.75 49.69 -9.12
C VAL A 5 14.75 48.60 -9.52
N LEU A 6 14.03 48.78 -10.63
CA LEU A 6 13.10 47.77 -11.17
C LEU A 6 13.84 46.55 -11.76
N ALA A 7 15.00 46.77 -12.38
CA ALA A 7 15.84 45.68 -12.89
C ALA A 7 16.41 44.81 -11.75
N LEU A 8 16.78 45.42 -10.61
CA LEU A 8 17.31 44.70 -9.45
C LEU A 8 16.22 43.89 -8.73
N LEU A 9 14.99 44.43 -8.65
CA LEU A 9 13.83 43.73 -8.09
C LEU A 9 13.36 42.54 -8.96
N GLY A 10 13.42 42.69 -10.29
CA GLY A 10 13.13 41.59 -11.22
C GLY A 10 14.11 40.43 -11.12
N LEU A 11 15.40 40.73 -10.88
CA LEU A 11 16.44 39.71 -10.75
C LEU A 11 16.37 38.95 -9.41
N LEU A 12 15.92 39.62 -8.34
CA LEU A 12 15.69 39.01 -7.03
C LEU A 12 14.46 38.08 -7.01
N ALA A 13 13.46 38.35 -7.86
CA ALA A 13 12.27 37.51 -8.02
C ALA A 13 12.53 36.18 -8.78
N VAL A 14 13.58 36.12 -9.60
CA VAL A 14 13.94 34.90 -10.36
C VAL A 14 14.78 33.93 -9.52
N MET A 15 15.60 34.41 -8.58
CA MET A 15 16.33 33.52 -7.65
C MET A 15 15.44 32.87 -6.58
N MET A 16 14.25 33.43 -6.35
CA MET A 16 13.22 32.85 -5.47
C MET A 16 12.15 32.11 -6.27
N SER A 17 12.51 31.55 -7.42
CA SER A 17 11.61 30.75 -8.25
C SER A 17 11.58 29.29 -7.76
N PRO A 18 10.40 28.71 -7.45
CA PRO A 18 10.25 27.41 -6.79
C PRO A 18 10.66 26.10 -7.53
N PRO A 19 10.98 26.01 -8.85
CA PRO A 19 11.08 24.67 -9.44
C PRO A 19 12.39 23.96 -9.13
N ALA A 20 13.45 24.65 -8.66
CA ALA A 20 14.74 24.01 -8.41
C ALA A 20 14.69 23.01 -7.24
N TRP A 21 13.95 23.32 -6.18
CA TRP A 21 13.77 22.38 -5.05
C TRP A 21 12.83 21.25 -5.40
N VAL A 22 11.81 21.46 -6.25
CA VAL A 22 10.92 20.38 -6.70
C VAL A 22 11.68 19.37 -7.55
N VAL A 23 12.59 19.82 -8.44
CA VAL A 23 13.48 18.94 -9.21
C VAL A 23 14.45 18.21 -8.28
N TYR A 24 15.00 18.88 -7.26
CA TYR A 24 15.87 18.23 -6.29
C TYR A 24 15.13 17.22 -5.40
N LEU A 25 13.86 17.49 -5.04
CA LEU A 25 12.99 16.61 -4.25
C LEU A 25 12.49 15.42 -5.10
N PHE A 26 12.22 15.63 -6.39
CA PHE A 26 11.93 14.56 -7.36
C PHE A 26 13.16 13.67 -7.61
N LEU A 27 14.35 14.25 -7.74
CA LEU A 27 15.61 13.51 -7.88
C LEU A 27 16.02 12.81 -6.58
N PHE A 28 15.75 13.41 -5.41
CA PHE A 28 16.03 12.83 -4.10
C PHE A 28 15.06 11.69 -3.78
N CYS A 29 13.76 11.83 -4.06
CA CYS A 29 12.79 10.74 -3.95
C CYS A 29 13.01 9.65 -5.02
N GLY A 30 13.40 10.01 -6.24
CA GLY A 30 13.75 9.05 -7.30
C GLY A 30 15.04 8.27 -7.01
N GLY A 31 16.06 8.93 -6.46
CA GLY A 31 17.32 8.31 -6.02
C GLY A 31 17.14 7.41 -4.81
N LEU A 32 16.28 7.80 -3.86
CA LEU A 32 15.93 6.98 -2.69
C LEU A 32 15.09 5.75 -3.09
N TRP A 33 14.24 5.87 -4.13
CA TRP A 33 13.50 4.72 -4.69
C TRP A 33 14.43 3.72 -5.40
N LEU A 34 15.56 4.15 -5.96
CA LEU A 34 16.57 3.23 -6.51
C LEU A 34 17.36 2.49 -5.41
N LEU A 35 17.58 3.14 -4.26
CA LEU A 35 18.29 2.55 -3.11
C LEU A 35 17.38 1.65 -2.23
N PHE A 36 16.08 1.96 -2.13
CA PHE A 36 15.10 1.17 -1.36
C PHE A 36 14.24 0.20 -2.19
N GLY A 37 14.04 0.44 -3.49
CA GLY A 37 13.22 -0.39 -4.39
C GLY A 37 13.91 -1.66 -4.91
N GLY A 38 15.21 -1.83 -4.63
CA GLY A 38 16.00 -2.98 -5.11
C GLY A 38 15.85 -4.28 -4.32
N ARG A 39 15.20 -4.27 -3.15
CA ARG A 39 15.14 -5.45 -2.26
C ARG A 39 13.98 -6.42 -2.54
N GLY A 40 13.08 -6.09 -3.46
CA GLY A 40 11.96 -6.97 -3.87
C GLY A 40 12.27 -7.90 -5.06
N ARG A 41 13.37 -7.69 -5.80
CA ARG A 41 13.76 -8.52 -6.97
C ARG A 41 14.96 -9.44 -6.72
N ALA A 42 15.57 -9.38 -5.54
CA ALA A 42 16.72 -10.23 -5.17
C ALA A 42 16.35 -11.70 -4.92
N ARG A 43 15.07 -12.04 -4.74
CA ARG A 43 14.66 -13.42 -4.45
C ARG A 43 14.49 -14.31 -5.69
N ARG A 44 14.30 -13.74 -6.90
CA ARG A 44 14.05 -14.53 -8.14
C ARG A 44 15.27 -14.75 -9.03
N ARG A 45 16.46 -14.19 -8.70
CA ARG A 45 17.72 -14.42 -9.46
C ARG A 45 18.63 -15.50 -8.84
N HIS A 46 18.52 -15.78 -7.55
CA HIS A 46 19.33 -16.82 -6.89
C HIS A 46 18.91 -18.24 -7.31
N GLU A 47 17.64 -18.47 -7.60
CA GLU A 47 17.15 -19.80 -8.00
C GLU A 47 17.65 -20.22 -9.39
N ARG A 48 17.83 -19.29 -10.33
CA ARG A 48 18.31 -19.62 -11.69
C ARG A 48 19.83 -19.81 -11.78
N ARG A 49 20.62 -19.15 -10.92
CA ARG A 49 22.08 -19.38 -10.81
C ARG A 49 22.41 -20.64 -10.01
N ALA A 50 21.62 -20.97 -8.99
CA ALA A 50 21.78 -22.22 -8.23
C ALA A 50 21.52 -23.46 -9.11
N ARG A 51 20.48 -23.43 -9.95
CA ARG A 51 20.22 -24.54 -10.90
C ARG A 51 21.30 -24.69 -11.97
N ARG A 52 21.88 -23.58 -12.46
CA ARG A 52 23.02 -23.63 -13.39
C ARG A 52 24.33 -24.06 -12.73
N ARG A 53 24.59 -23.68 -11.47
CA ARG A 53 25.73 -24.18 -10.69
C ARG A 53 25.60 -25.66 -10.32
N ALA A 54 24.42 -26.11 -9.92
CA ALA A 54 24.15 -27.52 -9.63
C ALA A 54 24.28 -28.39 -10.90
N GLN A 55 23.90 -27.84 -12.06
CA GLN A 55 24.02 -28.55 -13.34
C GLN A 55 25.47 -28.58 -13.89
N TRP A 56 26.37 -27.73 -13.38
CA TRP A 56 27.78 -27.64 -13.84
C TRP A 56 28.79 -28.08 -12.76
N ALA A 57 28.33 -28.43 -11.55
CA ALA A 57 29.17 -28.90 -10.46
C ALA A 57 29.16 -30.44 -10.40
N GLN A 58 29.75 -31.06 -11.41
CA GLN A 58 30.44 -32.34 -11.29
C GLN A 58 31.40 -32.49 -12.46
N PRO A 59 32.70 -32.35 -12.16
CA PRO A 59 33.57 -33.47 -12.38
C PRO A 59 34.29 -33.85 -11.08
N THR A 60 34.14 -35.12 -10.73
CA THR A 60 35.08 -36.00 -10.02
C THR A 60 36.17 -35.31 -9.20
N ILE A 61 35.98 -35.21 -7.88
CA ILE A 61 37.11 -35.17 -6.95
C ILE A 61 37.61 -36.61 -6.84
N ASP A 62 38.64 -36.93 -7.61
CA ASP A 62 39.47 -38.09 -7.33
C ASP A 62 40.01 -37.95 -5.90
N GLN A 63 39.80 -39.01 -5.14
CA GLN A 63 40.23 -39.16 -3.76
C GLN A 63 41.71 -38.76 -3.62
N VAL A 64 42.02 -37.78 -2.77
CA VAL A 64 43.40 -37.49 -2.37
C VAL A 64 43.85 -38.65 -1.46
N PRO A 65 44.82 -39.48 -1.86
CA PRO A 65 45.27 -40.58 -1.02
C PRO A 65 46.03 -40.01 0.17
N GLY A 66 45.52 -40.22 1.39
CA GLY A 66 46.24 -39.87 2.63
C GLY A 66 45.44 -39.15 3.71
N GLN A 67 44.15 -38.87 3.51
CA GLN A 67 43.34 -38.27 4.58
C GLN A 67 42.90 -39.34 5.59
N PRO A 68 43.33 -39.28 6.87
CA PRO A 68 42.83 -40.18 7.90
C PRO A 68 41.30 -40.00 8.06
N PRO A 69 40.55 -41.07 8.39
CA PRO A 69 39.10 -41.02 8.41
C PRO A 69 38.62 -39.92 9.36
N PRO A 70 37.70 -39.04 8.93
CA PRO A 70 37.16 -37.99 9.79
C PRO A 70 36.40 -38.62 10.95
N MET A 71 36.69 -38.16 12.18
CA MET A 71 35.86 -38.47 13.34
C MET A 71 34.39 -38.08 13.04
N PRO A 72 33.39 -38.80 13.59
CA PRO A 72 31.99 -38.47 13.36
C PRO A 72 31.71 -37.05 13.88
N VAL A 73 31.40 -36.14 12.95
CA VAL A 73 30.95 -34.78 13.25
C VAL A 73 29.58 -34.90 13.95
N PRO A 74 29.39 -34.33 15.15
CA PRO A 74 28.08 -34.34 15.79
C PRO A 74 27.04 -33.62 14.90
N PRO A 75 25.78 -34.07 14.86
CA PRO A 75 24.76 -33.47 14.01
C PRO A 75 24.62 -31.98 14.31
N PRO A 76 24.40 -31.13 13.29
CA PRO A 76 24.21 -29.71 13.49
C PRO A 76 23.02 -29.47 14.42
N LEU A 77 23.20 -28.55 15.38
CA LEU A 77 22.13 -28.11 16.28
C LEU A 77 20.90 -27.70 15.44
N PRO A 78 19.68 -28.06 15.87
CA PRO A 78 18.48 -27.61 15.18
C PRO A 78 18.46 -26.07 15.15
N PRO A 79 17.99 -25.46 14.04
CA PRO A 79 17.81 -24.02 14.00
C PRO A 79 16.91 -23.58 15.17
N PRO A 80 17.13 -22.39 15.76
CA PRO A 80 16.24 -21.88 16.80
C PRO A 80 14.80 -21.95 16.30
N PRO A 81 13.82 -22.31 17.16
CA PRO A 81 12.43 -22.41 16.76
C PRO A 81 12.01 -21.10 16.11
N GLN A 82 11.73 -21.14 14.80
CA GLN A 82 11.14 -20.01 14.12
C GLN A 82 9.78 -19.79 14.78
N PRO A 83 9.37 -18.54 15.10
CA PRO A 83 8.03 -18.28 15.59
C PRO A 83 7.05 -18.76 14.51
N VAL A 84 6.42 -19.91 14.78
CA VAL A 84 5.31 -20.42 14.00
C VAL A 84 4.19 -19.40 14.17
N VAL A 85 4.00 -18.55 13.16
CA VAL A 85 2.85 -17.66 13.04
C VAL A 85 1.61 -18.52 12.89
N ASN A 86 1.05 -18.95 14.02
CA ASN A 86 -0.21 -19.66 14.04
C ASN A 86 -1.33 -18.64 13.81
N LEU A 87 -1.82 -18.57 12.57
CA LEU A 87 -3.06 -17.86 12.23
C LEU A 87 -4.25 -18.35 13.07
N ASN A 88 -4.16 -19.57 13.62
CA ASN A 88 -5.13 -20.18 14.53
C ASN A 88 -5.18 -19.54 15.95
N ARG A 89 -4.52 -18.39 16.15
CA ARG A 89 -4.58 -17.58 17.39
C ARG A 89 -5.56 -16.40 17.33
N LEU A 90 -6.03 -15.99 16.15
CA LEU A 90 -6.98 -14.89 16.09
C LEU A 90 -8.35 -15.33 16.62
N PRO A 91 -9.05 -14.47 17.39
CA PRO A 91 -10.46 -14.67 17.67
C PRO A 91 -11.25 -14.78 16.35
N PRO A 92 -12.22 -15.71 16.24
CA PRO A 92 -12.90 -15.99 14.97
C PRO A 92 -13.65 -14.77 14.41
N GLU A 93 -14.19 -13.90 15.26
CA GLU A 93 -14.85 -12.67 14.83
C GLU A 93 -13.85 -11.64 14.29
N ALA A 94 -12.67 -11.51 14.91
CA ALA A 94 -11.61 -10.62 14.43
C ALA A 94 -11.04 -11.09 13.08
N GLU A 95 -10.92 -12.41 12.88
CA GLU A 95 -10.52 -12.98 11.59
C GLU A 95 -11.52 -12.60 10.48
N LYS A 96 -12.82 -12.86 10.70
CA LYS A 96 -13.89 -12.49 9.74
C LYS A 96 -13.88 -11.00 9.42
N GLN A 97 -13.66 -10.16 10.44
CA GLN A 97 -13.60 -8.71 10.28
C GLN A 97 -12.37 -8.28 9.47
N ALA A 98 -11.18 -8.79 9.80
CA ALA A 98 -9.96 -8.52 9.03
C ALA A 98 -10.14 -8.93 7.55
N ASP A 99 -10.79 -10.07 7.31
CA ASP A 99 -11.12 -10.55 5.98
C ASP A 99 -12.08 -9.61 5.22
N ARG A 100 -13.08 -9.06 5.92
CA ARG A 100 -14.01 -8.07 5.37
C ARG A 100 -13.30 -6.77 5.02
N ILE A 101 -12.42 -6.27 5.89
CA ILE A 101 -11.59 -5.08 5.66
C ILE A 101 -10.68 -5.31 4.44
N ARG A 102 -9.99 -6.46 4.37
CA ARG A 102 -9.14 -6.83 3.23
C ARG A 102 -9.90 -6.80 1.92
N ARG A 103 -11.10 -7.41 1.87
CA ARG A 103 -11.96 -7.42 0.68
C ARG A 103 -12.40 -6.00 0.30
N LYS A 104 -12.86 -5.21 1.28
CA LYS A 104 -13.30 -3.82 1.06
C LYS A 104 -12.16 -2.96 0.49
N ALA A 105 -10.97 -3.02 1.09
CA ALA A 105 -9.79 -2.32 0.60
C ALA A 105 -9.40 -2.77 -0.81
N ALA A 106 -9.45 -4.08 -1.10
CA ALA A 106 -9.15 -4.59 -2.44
C ALA A 106 -10.15 -4.08 -3.50
N VAL A 107 -11.44 -4.09 -3.19
CA VAL A 107 -12.49 -3.59 -4.11
C VAL A 107 -12.32 -2.09 -4.38
N LEU A 108 -12.06 -1.29 -3.35
CA LEU A 108 -11.81 0.15 -3.52
C LEU A 108 -10.52 0.38 -4.32
N GLY A 109 -9.45 -0.37 -4.03
CA GLY A 109 -8.15 -0.22 -4.67
C GLY A 109 -8.11 -0.67 -6.14
N GLN A 110 -9.02 -1.55 -6.56
CA GLN A 110 -9.14 -2.00 -7.97
C GLN A 110 -9.67 -0.93 -8.92
N HIS A 111 -10.24 0.15 -8.39
CA HIS A 111 -10.85 1.21 -9.18
C HIS A 111 -10.27 2.59 -8.83
N PRO A 112 -8.97 2.82 -9.07
CA PRO A 112 -8.30 4.08 -8.73
C PRO A 112 -8.84 5.26 -9.55
N ASP A 113 -9.42 5.01 -10.72
CA ASP A 113 -10.09 5.98 -11.59
C ASP A 113 -11.28 6.68 -10.91
N ARG A 114 -11.83 6.08 -9.86
CA ARG A 114 -12.95 6.63 -9.10
C ARG A 114 -12.52 7.67 -8.07
N PHE A 115 -11.22 7.86 -7.89
CA PHE A 115 -10.65 8.80 -6.96
C PHE A 115 -10.03 9.98 -7.71
N PRO A 116 -10.07 11.20 -7.14
CA PRO A 116 -9.31 12.32 -7.67
C PRO A 116 -7.80 12.00 -7.75
N ILE A 117 -7.12 12.63 -8.71
CA ILE A 117 -5.66 12.51 -8.84
C ILE A 117 -5.01 13.00 -7.53
N GLY A 118 -4.11 12.19 -6.96
CA GLY A 118 -3.48 12.49 -5.67
C GLY A 118 -4.43 12.33 -4.47
N SER A 119 -5.53 11.60 -4.61
CA SER A 119 -6.48 11.36 -3.52
C SER A 119 -5.79 10.70 -2.32
N ARG A 120 -5.92 11.35 -1.16
CA ARG A 120 -5.51 10.80 0.13
C ARG A 120 -6.29 9.53 0.46
N ASP A 121 -7.56 9.46 0.07
CA ASP A 121 -8.42 8.30 0.33
C ASP A 121 -7.92 7.06 -0.43
N LEU A 122 -7.52 7.22 -1.70
CA LEU A 122 -6.91 6.12 -2.47
C LEU A 122 -5.61 5.65 -1.82
N TYR A 123 -4.76 6.59 -1.37
CA TYR A 123 -3.54 6.24 -0.64
C TYR A 123 -3.84 5.47 0.64
N THR A 124 -4.82 5.92 1.42
CA THR A 124 -5.26 5.23 2.65
C THR A 124 -5.78 3.83 2.36
N VAL A 125 -6.56 3.62 1.29
CA VAL A 125 -7.03 2.29 0.87
C VAL A 125 -5.85 1.36 0.56
N GLN A 126 -4.87 1.84 -0.22
CA GLN A 126 -3.69 1.07 -0.59
C GLN A 126 -2.86 0.71 0.65
N GLN A 127 -2.59 1.68 1.53
CA GLN A 127 -1.85 1.46 2.78
C GLN A 127 -2.59 0.52 3.73
N THR A 128 -3.93 0.59 3.78
CA THR A 128 -4.72 -0.33 4.61
C THR A 128 -4.48 -1.78 4.19
N SER A 129 -4.47 -2.04 2.87
CA SER A 129 -4.22 -3.39 2.34
C SER A 129 -2.76 -3.84 2.49
N ALA A 130 -1.81 -2.92 2.36
CA ALA A 130 -0.39 -3.26 2.29
C ALA A 130 0.29 -3.29 3.67
N GLU A 131 -0.12 -2.41 4.59
CA GLU A 131 0.62 -2.11 5.81
C GLU A 131 -0.29 -2.13 7.04
N TYR A 132 -1.36 -1.33 7.07
CA TYR A 132 -2.08 -1.09 8.33
C TYR A 132 -2.81 -2.33 8.85
N LEU A 133 -3.57 -3.02 8.00
CA LEU A 133 -4.27 -4.24 8.42
C LEU A 133 -3.28 -5.37 8.74
N PRO A 134 -2.29 -5.70 7.88
CA PRO A 134 -1.30 -6.73 8.20
C PRO A 134 -0.53 -6.44 9.49
N SER A 135 -0.09 -5.19 9.70
CA SER A 135 0.66 -4.78 10.89
C SER A 135 -0.21 -4.91 12.15
N THR A 136 -1.45 -4.42 12.11
CA THR A 136 -2.42 -4.54 13.21
C THR A 136 -2.61 -6.00 13.67
N VAL A 137 -2.80 -6.91 12.71
CA VAL A 137 -2.97 -8.33 13.00
C VAL A 137 -1.68 -8.95 13.55
N ASN A 138 -0.52 -8.60 12.98
CA ASN A 138 0.78 -9.11 13.45
C ASN A 138 1.09 -8.65 14.88
N THR A 139 0.82 -7.39 15.22
CA THR A 139 1.02 -6.87 16.58
C THR A 139 0.20 -7.66 17.62
N TYR A 140 -1.04 -8.06 17.28
CA TYR A 140 -1.82 -8.93 18.16
C TYR A 140 -1.21 -10.34 18.27
N LEU A 141 -0.70 -10.90 17.17
CA LEU A 141 -0.11 -12.24 17.16
C LEU A 141 1.20 -12.33 17.96
N GLU A 142 1.91 -11.21 18.13
CA GLU A 142 3.09 -11.07 18.97
C GLU A 142 2.76 -11.12 20.47
N VAL A 143 1.50 -10.89 20.86
CA VAL A 143 1.08 -10.97 22.26
C VAL A 143 1.28 -12.39 22.79
N PRO A 144 1.95 -12.57 23.95
CA PRO A 144 2.12 -13.88 24.56
C PRO A 144 0.78 -14.54 24.88
N THR A 145 0.64 -15.85 24.63
CA THR A 145 -0.63 -16.58 24.84
C THR A 145 -1.15 -16.49 26.27
N TRP A 146 -0.25 -16.47 27.26
CA TRP A 146 -0.61 -16.38 28.68
C TRP A 146 -1.13 -15.00 29.10
N SER A 147 -1.04 -13.99 28.24
CA SER A 147 -1.47 -12.62 28.53
C SER A 147 -2.66 -12.14 27.67
N VAL A 148 -3.24 -13.00 26.83
CA VAL A 148 -4.34 -12.62 25.91
C VAL A 148 -5.62 -12.22 26.65
N GLU A 149 -5.87 -12.81 27.82
CA GLU A 149 -7.01 -12.49 28.69
C GLU A 149 -6.67 -11.45 29.75
N THR A 150 -5.38 -11.14 29.94
CA THR A 150 -4.93 -10.16 30.94
C THR A 150 -5.26 -8.75 30.47
N PRO A 151 -6.06 -7.97 31.23
CA PRO A 151 -6.34 -6.58 30.88
C PRO A 151 -5.07 -5.73 30.90
N THR A 152 -4.98 -4.77 29.98
CA THR A 152 -3.98 -3.70 30.03
C THR A 152 -4.29 -2.70 31.16
N PRO A 153 -3.39 -1.75 31.46
CA PRO A 153 -3.66 -0.70 32.45
C PRO A 153 -4.94 0.11 32.17
N ASP A 154 -5.36 0.19 30.90
CA ASP A 154 -6.60 0.85 30.48
C ASP A 154 -7.85 -0.03 30.68
N GLY A 155 -7.71 -1.23 31.27
CA GLY A 155 -8.80 -2.17 31.54
C GLY A 155 -9.27 -2.98 30.34
N ARG A 156 -8.65 -2.83 29.15
CA ARG A 156 -9.03 -3.57 27.93
C ARG A 156 -8.15 -4.79 27.72
N THR A 157 -8.72 -5.88 27.24
CA THR A 157 -7.92 -7.05 26.83
C THR A 157 -7.26 -6.81 25.46
N PRO A 158 -6.13 -7.46 25.15
CA PRO A 158 -5.55 -7.46 23.81
C PRO A 158 -6.55 -7.74 22.68
N ALA A 159 -7.50 -8.66 22.92
CA ALA A 159 -8.56 -8.96 21.95
C ALA A 159 -9.51 -7.78 21.73
N GLN A 160 -9.93 -7.08 22.80
CA GLN A 160 -10.75 -5.87 22.68
C GLN A 160 -10.01 -4.73 21.98
N ILE A 161 -8.70 -4.60 22.22
CA ILE A 161 -7.85 -3.61 21.55
C ILE A 161 -7.79 -3.92 20.05
N LEU A 162 -7.57 -5.18 19.67
CA LEU A 162 -7.58 -5.60 18.26
C LEU A 162 -8.91 -5.26 17.60
N THR A 163 -10.04 -5.64 18.21
CA THR A 163 -11.37 -5.33 17.66
C THR A 163 -11.55 -3.82 17.46
N SER A 164 -11.17 -3.00 18.45
CA SER A 164 -11.26 -1.54 18.34
C SER A 164 -10.42 -0.98 17.17
N GLN A 165 -9.24 -1.55 16.93
CA GLN A 165 -8.37 -1.15 15.82
C GLN A 165 -8.95 -1.58 14.46
N LEU A 166 -9.54 -2.77 14.39
CA LEU A 166 -10.23 -3.23 13.18
C LEU A 166 -11.48 -2.40 12.88
N ASP A 167 -12.24 -1.99 13.91
CA ASP A 167 -13.38 -1.09 13.76
C ASP A 167 -12.97 0.26 13.18
N LEU A 168 -11.84 0.81 13.63
CA LEU A 168 -11.29 2.05 13.10
C LEU A 168 -10.93 1.93 11.62
N LEU A 169 -10.24 0.85 11.24
CA LEU A 169 -9.88 0.60 9.85
C LEU A 169 -11.12 0.40 8.97
N GLU A 170 -12.09 -0.37 9.44
CA GLU A 170 -13.33 -0.61 8.73
C GLU A 170 -14.14 0.67 8.53
N GLY A 171 -14.36 1.44 9.60
CA GLY A 171 -15.09 2.69 9.56
C GLY A 171 -14.46 3.68 8.58
N LYS A 172 -13.13 3.76 8.54
CA LYS A 172 -12.44 4.63 7.58
C LYS A 172 -12.67 4.19 6.13
N LEU A 173 -12.66 2.89 5.84
CA LEU A 173 -12.97 2.40 4.50
C LEU A 173 -14.43 2.63 4.12
N ASP A 174 -15.36 2.61 5.08
CA ASP A 174 -16.77 2.92 4.84
C ASP A 174 -16.99 4.40 4.53
N GLU A 175 -16.34 5.30 5.27
CA GLU A 175 -16.34 6.74 4.94
C GLU A 175 -15.82 7.00 3.52
N ILE A 176 -14.73 6.31 3.13
CA ILE A 176 -14.15 6.43 1.80
C ILE A 176 -15.12 5.91 0.73
N ALA A 177 -15.71 4.73 0.96
CA ALA A 177 -16.69 4.15 0.04
C ALA A 177 -17.89 5.09 -0.15
N GLU A 178 -18.35 5.72 0.93
CA GLU A 178 -19.43 6.71 0.91
C GLU A 178 -19.07 7.97 0.13
N SER A 179 -17.88 8.52 0.36
CA SER A 179 -17.35 9.67 -0.38
C SER A 179 -17.31 9.40 -1.89
N VAL A 180 -16.77 8.23 -2.30
CA VAL A 180 -16.74 7.81 -3.70
C VAL A 180 -18.14 7.64 -4.28
N ARG A 181 -19.07 7.08 -3.51
CA ARG A 181 -20.47 6.91 -3.94
C ARG A 181 -21.12 8.27 -4.19
N LYS A 182 -20.98 9.21 -3.26
CA LYS A 182 -21.54 10.56 -3.36
C LYS A 182 -21.01 11.30 -4.58
N GLN A 183 -19.70 11.29 -4.79
CA GLN A 183 -19.08 11.94 -5.95
C GLN A 183 -19.63 11.40 -7.29
N ARG A 184 -19.96 10.10 -7.37
CA ARG A 184 -20.60 9.56 -8.58
C ARG A 184 -22.02 10.02 -8.79
N VAL A 185 -22.80 10.11 -7.73
CA VAL A 185 -24.17 10.63 -7.80
C VAL A 185 -24.13 12.08 -8.28
N ASP A 186 -23.21 12.88 -7.74
CA ASP A 186 -23.03 14.28 -8.15
C ASP A 186 -22.65 14.38 -9.64
N ASN A 187 -21.75 13.52 -10.12
CA ASN A 187 -21.37 13.46 -11.54
C ASN A 187 -22.55 13.03 -12.44
N LEU A 188 -23.39 12.09 -11.98
CA LEU A 188 -24.56 11.64 -12.73
C LEU A 188 -25.58 12.77 -12.88
N LEU A 189 -25.85 13.51 -11.80
CA LEU A 189 -26.74 14.67 -11.80
C LEU A 189 -26.20 15.80 -12.70
N ALA A 190 -24.88 16.02 -12.69
CA ALA A 190 -24.26 16.99 -13.60
C ALA A 190 -24.44 16.59 -15.08
N ASN A 191 -24.28 15.30 -15.38
CA ASN A 191 -24.48 14.76 -16.72
C ASN A 191 -25.96 14.88 -17.17
N GLU A 192 -26.91 14.59 -16.28
CA GLU A 192 -28.35 14.78 -16.55
C GLU A 192 -28.65 16.24 -16.96
N ARG A 193 -28.22 17.22 -16.16
CA ARG A 193 -28.42 18.65 -16.45
C ARG A 193 -27.80 19.08 -17.78
N PHE A 194 -26.60 18.56 -18.09
CA PHE A 194 -25.96 18.81 -19.37
C PHE A 194 -26.81 18.28 -20.53
N LEU A 195 -27.34 17.06 -20.43
CA LEU A 195 -28.19 16.48 -21.46
C LEU A 195 -29.50 17.26 -21.64
N GLU A 196 -30.13 17.69 -20.55
CA GLU A 196 -31.34 18.53 -20.61
C GLU A 196 -31.06 19.88 -21.32
N GLN A 197 -29.92 20.51 -21.04
CA GLN A 197 -29.55 21.77 -21.69
C GLN A 197 -29.28 21.62 -23.19
N HIS A 198 -28.65 20.51 -23.60
CA HIS A 198 -28.24 20.30 -24.99
C HIS A 198 -29.30 19.63 -25.87
N PHE A 199 -30.22 18.87 -25.27
CA PHE A 199 -31.19 18.06 -26.01
C PHE A 199 -32.64 18.24 -25.54
N GLY A 200 -32.90 19.05 -24.51
CA GLY A 200 -34.16 19.06 -23.76
C GLY A 200 -35.35 19.82 -24.35
N LYS A 201 -35.24 20.50 -25.52
CA LYS A 201 -36.37 20.87 -26.43
C LYS A 201 -35.93 21.74 -27.62
N PRO A 202 -36.44 21.49 -28.83
CA PRO A 202 -36.79 22.54 -29.80
C PRO A 202 -38.16 23.15 -29.44
N ASP A 203 -38.30 24.48 -29.62
CA ASP A 203 -39.54 25.20 -29.36
C ASP A 203 -40.70 24.69 -30.24
N PRO A 204 -41.89 24.41 -29.68
CA PRO A 204 -43.08 24.02 -30.45
C PRO A 204 -43.77 25.19 -31.18
N GLU A 205 -43.23 26.41 -31.13
CA GLU A 205 -43.84 27.60 -31.77
C GLU A 205 -43.42 27.81 -33.24
N GLU A 206 -42.41 27.09 -33.74
CA GLU A 206 -41.86 27.28 -35.10
C GLU A 206 -42.49 26.37 -36.18
N LEU A 207 -43.79 26.06 -36.07
CA LEU A 207 -44.57 25.39 -37.12
C LEU A 207 -45.85 26.13 -37.49
N THR A 208 -45.93 27.43 -37.18
CA THR A 208 -46.96 28.30 -37.77
C THR A 208 -46.49 28.73 -39.15
N ILE A 209 -46.62 27.86 -40.14
CA ILE A 209 -46.46 28.22 -41.56
C ILE A 209 -47.73 29.01 -41.96
N PRO A 210 -47.66 30.32 -42.24
CA PRO A 210 -48.81 31.04 -42.78
C PRO A 210 -49.12 30.51 -44.18
N ARG A 211 -50.41 30.22 -44.41
CA ARG A 211 -50.97 29.62 -45.62
C ARG A 211 -51.14 30.63 -46.75
#